data_AF-A0A094LPS8-F1
#
_entry.id   AF-A0A094LPS8-F1
#
_cell.length_a   1.000
_cell.length_b   1.000
_cell.length_c   1.000
_cell.angle_alpha   90.00
_cell.angle_beta   90.00
_cell.angle_gamma   90.00
#
_symmetry.space_group_name_H-M   'P 1'
#
loop_
_entity.id
_entity.type
_entity.pdbx_description
1 polymer ?
#
loop_
_entity_poly.entity_id
_entity_poly.type
_entity_poly.pdbx_seq_one_letter_code
_entity_poly.pdbx_strand_id
1 'polypeptide(L)'
;LLQSCSPCNVMFSSLEGVSLTAAKERGQLVFLEGLKSCLDLLFGEEEEEQSGQPSPLQFISESASNLKALFDFVQTSLTAAGSDSWKGPVLLVDDLSVLLSLGATPVAVLDFIHYCRVTVCSQLKGNIVVLVHSHEDSEDEENELVVTSLCHHSDLILWVEGLATGFCKDVHGQV
;
A
#
# COMPACT_ATOMS: atom_id res chain seq x y z
N LEU A 1 -4.30 -2.66 -1.75
CA LEU A 1 -5.19 -1.90 -2.67
C LEU A 1 -6.53 -2.60 -2.90
N LEU A 2 -6.78 -3.73 -2.24
CA LEU A 2 -7.93 -4.60 -2.49
C LEU A 2 -9.07 -4.40 -1.49
N GLN A 3 -8.81 -3.73 -0.36
CA GLN A 3 -9.81 -3.55 0.69
C GLN A 3 -10.27 -2.09 0.81
N SER A 4 -11.59 -1.89 0.79
CA SER A 4 -12.23 -0.62 1.17
C SER A 4 -11.98 -0.31 2.64
N CYS A 5 -12.05 0.96 3.04
CA CYS A 5 -11.94 1.38 4.44
C CYS A 5 -12.92 0.62 5.36
N SER A 6 -14.08 0.20 4.85
CA SER A 6 -15.11 -0.49 5.63
C SER A 6 -14.62 -1.84 6.22
N PRO A 7 -14.11 -2.80 5.42
CA PRO A 7 -13.52 -4.03 5.95
C PRO A 7 -12.34 -3.79 6.92
N CYS A 8 -11.43 -2.87 6.60
CA CYS A 8 -10.33 -2.52 7.53
C CYS A 8 -10.87 -1.98 8.86
N ASN A 9 -11.84 -1.07 8.83
CA ASN A 9 -12.40 -0.47 10.04
C ASN A 9 -13.14 -1.50 10.91
N VAL A 10 -13.87 -2.45 10.30
CA VAL A 10 -14.51 -3.56 11.02
C VAL A 10 -13.47 -4.49 11.66
N MET A 11 -12.37 -4.78 10.94
CA MET A 11 -11.28 -5.61 11.44
C MET A 11 -10.58 -4.94 12.64
N PHE A 12 -10.11 -3.70 12.50
CA PHE A 12 -9.37 -3.00 13.55
C PHE A 12 -10.24 -2.68 14.78
N SER A 13 -11.52 -2.32 14.58
CA SER A 13 -12.44 -2.10 15.70
C SER A 13 -12.74 -3.39 16.47
N SER A 14 -12.78 -4.53 15.80
CA SER A 14 -13.06 -5.83 16.43
C SER A 14 -11.82 -6.47 17.07
N LEU A 15 -10.62 -6.24 16.54
CA LEU A 15 -9.38 -6.88 17.01
C LEU A 15 -8.59 -6.05 18.02
N GLU A 16 -8.58 -4.72 17.90
CA GLU A 16 -7.75 -3.85 18.73
C GLU A 16 -8.55 -2.81 19.55
N GLY A 17 -9.88 -2.73 19.36
CA GLY A 17 -10.71 -1.69 20.01
C GLY A 17 -10.37 -0.27 19.53
N VAL A 18 -9.65 -0.15 18.41
CA VAL A 18 -9.24 1.11 17.80
C VAL A 18 -10.24 1.46 16.70
N SER A 19 -10.82 2.66 16.76
CA SER A 19 -11.67 3.18 15.69
C SER A 19 -10.81 3.88 14.64
N LEU A 20 -10.68 3.29 13.44
CA LEU A 20 -9.98 3.92 12.32
C LEU A 20 -10.67 5.21 11.87
N THR A 21 -11.99 5.29 12.03
CA THR A 21 -12.75 6.52 11.77
C THR A 21 -12.31 7.63 12.71
N ALA A 22 -12.24 7.36 14.01
CA ALA A 22 -11.76 8.35 14.98
C ALA A 22 -10.29 8.72 14.75
N ALA A 23 -9.45 7.77 14.34
CA ALA A 23 -8.07 8.04 13.97
C ALA A 23 -8.01 8.96 12.74
N LYS A 24 -8.79 8.68 11.69
CA LYS A 24 -8.89 9.53 10.49
C LYS A 24 -9.36 10.94 10.83
N GLU A 25 -10.40 11.07 11.65
CA GLU A 25 -10.94 12.38 12.10
C GLU A 25 -9.93 13.18 12.94
N ARG A 26 -9.06 12.51 13.70
CA ARG A 26 -7.97 13.14 14.47
C ARG A 26 -6.75 13.47 13.61
N GLY A 27 -6.81 13.22 12.29
CA GLY A 27 -5.66 13.30 11.39
C GLY A 27 -4.61 12.22 11.65
N GLN A 28 -4.95 11.21 12.46
CA GLN A 28 -4.10 10.09 12.88
C GLN A 28 -3.92 8.97 11.86
N LEU A 29 -4.68 9.03 10.77
CA LEU A 29 -4.65 8.04 9.72
C LEU A 29 -4.97 8.72 8.40
N VAL A 30 -4.08 8.54 7.43
CA VAL A 30 -4.36 8.84 6.03
C VAL A 30 -4.57 7.50 5.32
N PHE A 31 -5.67 7.38 4.59
CA PHE A 31 -6.04 6.15 3.91
C PHE A 31 -6.31 6.44 2.43
N LEU A 32 -5.59 5.73 1.56
CA LEU A 32 -5.78 5.77 0.11
C LEU A 32 -6.63 4.57 -0.31
N GLU A 33 -7.88 4.82 -0.69
CA GLU A 33 -8.78 3.81 -1.25
C GLU A 33 -8.47 3.57 -2.72
N GLY A 34 -7.41 2.82 -3.01
CA GLY A 34 -6.98 2.71 -4.40
C GLY A 34 -7.98 2.05 -5.35
N LEU A 35 -8.79 1.08 -4.90
CA LEU A 35 -9.86 0.53 -5.74
C LEU A 35 -10.89 1.60 -6.11
N LYS A 36 -11.29 2.43 -5.15
CA LYS A 36 -12.22 3.54 -5.40
C LYS A 36 -11.58 4.58 -6.33
N SER A 37 -10.35 5.00 -6.03
CA SER A 37 -9.61 5.94 -6.86
C SER A 37 -9.36 5.43 -8.29
N CYS A 38 -9.16 4.12 -8.48
CA CYS A 38 -9.10 3.51 -9.82
C CYS A 38 -10.45 3.63 -10.54
N LEU A 39 -11.55 3.32 -9.86
CA LEU A 39 -12.90 3.38 -10.46
C LEU A 39 -13.29 4.82 -10.81
N ASP A 40 -13.01 5.77 -9.93
CA ASP A 40 -13.27 7.19 -10.16
C ASP A 40 -12.45 7.71 -11.35
N LEU A 41 -11.20 7.25 -11.52
CA LEU A 41 -10.34 7.64 -12.65
C LEU A 41 -10.74 6.98 -13.98
N LEU A 42 -11.26 5.75 -13.96
CA LEU A 42 -11.65 5.01 -15.16
C LEU A 42 -13.10 5.27 -15.61
N PHE A 43 -13.99 5.55 -14.66
CA PHE A 43 -15.44 5.61 -14.87
C PHE A 43 -16.10 6.86 -14.28
N GLY A 44 -15.36 7.71 -13.58
CA GLY A 44 -15.89 8.96 -13.07
C GLY A 44 -16.31 9.88 -14.21
N GLU A 45 -17.50 10.45 -14.10
CA GLU A 45 -17.82 11.67 -14.81
C GLU A 45 -16.87 12.76 -14.26
N GLU A 46 -16.40 13.67 -15.11
CA GLU A 46 -15.50 14.78 -14.76
C GLU A 46 -16.17 15.77 -13.77
N GLU A 47 -16.53 15.32 -12.57
CA GLU A 47 -17.07 16.16 -11.51
C GLU A 47 -15.91 16.84 -10.78
N GLU A 48 -15.55 18.03 -11.29
CA GLU A 48 -14.85 19.13 -10.61
C GLU A 48 -13.99 18.73 -9.39
N GLU A 49 -12.82 18.15 -9.62
CA GLU A 49 -11.80 18.11 -8.57
C GLU A 49 -11.22 19.51 -8.36
N GLN A 50 -11.74 20.17 -7.32
CA GLN A 50 -11.29 21.43 -6.76
C GLN A 50 -9.90 21.30 -6.11
N SER A 51 -8.88 20.93 -6.88
CA SER A 51 -7.46 21.22 -6.61
C SER A 51 -6.68 20.67 -7.78
N GLY A 52 -5.86 21.47 -8.47
CA GLY A 52 -5.04 21.02 -9.61
C GLY A 52 -3.90 20.06 -9.23
N GLN A 53 -4.12 19.14 -8.27
CA GLN A 53 -3.19 18.08 -7.92
C GLN A 53 -3.50 16.82 -8.73
N PRO A 54 -2.46 16.16 -9.27
CA PRO A 54 -2.64 14.92 -10.01
C PRO A 54 -3.18 13.79 -9.12
N SER A 55 -4.05 12.94 -9.67
CA SER A 55 -4.50 11.72 -9.00
C SER A 55 -3.30 10.83 -8.65
N PRO A 56 -3.23 10.25 -7.43
CA PRO A 56 -2.15 9.34 -7.06
C PRO A 56 -2.02 8.13 -8.00
N LEU A 57 -3.09 7.78 -8.71
CA LEU A 57 -3.16 6.64 -9.65
C LEU A 57 -3.18 7.09 -11.13
N GLN A 58 -2.73 8.30 -11.41
CA GLN A 58 -2.64 8.86 -12.78
C GLN A 58 -1.83 7.98 -13.75
N PHE A 59 -0.91 7.15 -13.24
CA PHE A 59 -0.14 6.18 -14.03
C PHE A 59 -1.02 5.13 -14.75
N ILE A 60 -2.27 4.94 -14.33
CA ILE A 60 -3.22 4.03 -14.98
C ILE A 60 -3.73 4.62 -16.30
N SER A 61 -3.94 5.94 -16.35
CA SER A 61 -4.42 6.66 -17.54
C SER A 61 -3.30 7.15 -18.46
N GLU A 62 -2.14 7.48 -17.89
CA GLU A 62 -1.02 8.04 -18.65
C GLU A 62 -0.08 6.94 -19.15
N SER A 63 0.52 7.14 -20.33
CA SER A 63 1.57 6.26 -20.86
C SER A 63 2.87 6.30 -20.02
N ALA A 64 2.90 7.08 -18.94
CA ALA A 64 4.01 7.19 -18.04
C ALA A 64 3.98 6.01 -17.04
N SER A 65 4.91 5.08 -17.22
CA SER A 65 5.05 3.89 -16.36
C SER A 65 5.62 4.18 -14.97
N ASN A 66 5.68 5.44 -14.53
CA ASN A 66 6.28 5.80 -13.25
C ASN A 66 5.23 6.07 -12.16
N LEU A 67 5.55 5.70 -10.92
CA LEU A 67 4.67 5.84 -9.76
C LEU A 67 4.92 7.15 -8.99
N LYS A 68 5.35 8.22 -9.68
CA LYS A 68 5.73 9.47 -9.02
C LYS A 68 4.53 10.14 -8.35
N ALA A 69 3.38 10.22 -9.00
CA ALA A 69 2.18 10.82 -8.40
C ALA A 69 1.75 10.10 -7.11
N LEU A 70 1.87 8.76 -7.09
CA LEU A 70 1.62 7.95 -5.90
C LEU A 70 2.62 8.27 -4.78
N PHE A 71 3.91 8.40 -5.12
CA PHE A 71 4.93 8.80 -4.16
C PHE A 71 4.71 10.24 -3.63
N ASP A 72 4.39 11.19 -4.50
CA ASP A 72 4.11 12.58 -4.12
C ASP A 72 2.92 12.66 -3.16
N PHE A 73 1.90 11.83 -3.35
CA PHE A 73 0.78 11.67 -2.42
C PHE A 73 1.24 11.17 -1.05
N VAL A 74 2.07 10.12 -1.01
CA VAL A 74 2.65 9.60 0.25
C VAL A 74 3.45 10.69 0.96
N GLN A 75 4.34 11.38 0.24
CA GLN A 75 5.18 12.43 0.80
C GLN A 75 4.34 13.60 1.36
N THR A 76 3.32 14.04 0.63
CA THR A 76 2.42 15.12 1.05
C THR A 76 1.61 14.72 2.29
N SER A 77 1.10 13.48 2.31
CA SER A 77 0.35 12.93 3.44
C SER A 77 1.18 12.85 4.72
N LEU A 78 2.47 12.50 4.59
CA LEU A 78 3.40 12.39 5.71
C LEU A 78 3.91 13.74 6.24
N THR A 79 3.89 14.78 5.40
CA THR A 79 4.35 16.14 5.76
C THR A 79 3.23 17.04 6.27
N ALA A 80 1.98 16.78 5.87
CA ALA A 80 0.80 17.51 6.33
C ALA A 80 0.42 17.20 7.80
N ALA A 81 0.86 16.06 8.33
CA ALA A 81 0.73 15.74 9.75
C ALA A 81 1.72 16.59 10.56
N GLY A 82 1.23 17.70 11.14
CA GLY A 82 2.05 18.71 11.82
C GLY A 82 3.14 18.18 12.75
N SER A 83 4.25 18.92 12.80
CA SER A 83 5.57 18.58 13.37
C SER A 83 5.59 18.03 14.80
N ASP A 84 4.52 18.22 15.57
CA ASP A 84 4.50 17.92 17.01
C ASP A 84 3.71 16.65 17.35
N SER A 85 3.05 16.00 16.39
CA SER A 85 2.12 14.91 16.73
C SER A 85 2.77 13.53 16.80
N TRP A 86 3.46 13.00 15.79
CA TRP A 86 3.93 11.60 15.83
C TRP A 86 5.43 11.44 15.57
N LYS A 87 6.08 10.69 16.47
CA LYS A 87 7.46 10.26 16.32
C LYS A 87 7.49 8.98 15.48
N GLY A 88 7.74 9.11 14.18
CA GLY A 88 7.93 7.98 13.27
C GLY A 88 6.64 7.48 12.63
N PRO A 89 6.30 7.92 11.41
CA PRO A 89 5.10 7.43 10.71
C PRO A 89 5.24 5.97 10.28
N VAL A 90 4.11 5.29 10.11
CA VAL A 90 4.08 3.94 9.54
C VAL A 90 3.35 3.99 8.21
N LEU A 91 4.02 3.55 7.14
CA LEU A 91 3.40 3.35 5.83
C LEU A 91 3.03 1.88 5.70
N LEU A 92 1.74 1.60 5.55
CA LEU A 92 1.20 0.27 5.29
C LEU A 92 0.80 0.15 3.81
N VAL A 93 1.39 -0.81 3.11
CA VAL A 93 1.06 -1.13 1.71
C VAL A 93 0.42 -2.52 1.69
N ASP A 94 -0.90 -2.53 1.53
CA ASP A 94 -1.76 -3.72 1.67
C ASP A 94 -1.59 -4.77 0.57
N ASP A 95 -1.28 -4.38 -0.67
CA ASP A 95 -0.91 -5.37 -1.68
C ASP A 95 -0.15 -4.66 -2.80
N LEU A 96 1.13 -4.95 -2.91
CA LEU A 96 2.00 -4.33 -3.89
C LEU A 96 1.86 -4.96 -5.28
N SER A 97 1.54 -6.26 -5.37
CA SER A 97 1.49 -6.97 -6.66
C SER A 97 0.38 -6.43 -7.57
N VAL A 98 -0.68 -5.85 -6.97
CA VAL A 98 -1.75 -5.16 -7.70
C VAL A 98 -1.23 -4.04 -8.61
N LEU A 99 -0.13 -3.36 -8.24
CA LEU A 99 0.45 -2.33 -9.10
C LEU A 99 0.95 -2.89 -10.44
N LEU A 100 1.50 -4.11 -10.43
CA LEU A 100 1.91 -4.82 -11.65
C LEU A 100 0.69 -5.13 -12.52
N SER A 101 -0.39 -5.63 -11.91
CA SER A 101 -1.66 -5.89 -12.61
C SER A 101 -2.32 -4.64 -13.20
N LEU A 102 -2.01 -3.46 -12.64
CA LEU A 102 -2.44 -2.15 -13.15
C LEU A 102 -1.50 -1.58 -14.23
N GLY A 103 -0.48 -2.32 -14.65
CA GLY A 103 0.43 -1.95 -15.74
C GLY A 103 1.69 -1.21 -15.30
N ALA A 104 1.97 -1.10 -13.99
CA ALA A 104 3.25 -0.60 -13.53
C ALA A 104 4.35 -1.64 -13.80
N THR A 105 5.53 -1.18 -14.23
CA THR A 105 6.66 -2.09 -14.45
C THR A 105 7.29 -2.49 -13.10
N PRO A 106 7.94 -3.66 -12.99
CA PRO A 106 8.66 -4.05 -11.78
C PRO A 106 9.65 -3.00 -11.30
N VAL A 107 10.37 -2.36 -12.21
CA VAL A 107 11.34 -1.30 -11.89
C VAL A 107 10.64 -0.10 -11.25
N ALA A 108 9.50 0.34 -11.79
CA ALA A 108 8.75 1.45 -11.23
C ALA A 108 8.19 1.15 -9.83
N VAL A 109 7.75 -0.09 -9.60
CA VAL A 109 7.30 -0.58 -8.29
C VAL A 109 8.45 -0.58 -7.27
N LEU A 110 9.62 -1.06 -7.66
CA LEU A 110 10.80 -1.07 -6.80
C LEU A 110 11.33 0.34 -6.51
N ASP A 111 11.33 1.24 -7.51
CA ASP A 111 11.68 2.64 -7.33
C ASP A 111 10.71 3.32 -6.34
N PHE A 112 9.40 3.07 -6.46
CA PHE A 112 8.40 3.58 -5.53
C PHE A 112 8.67 3.15 -4.08
N ILE A 113 8.91 1.86 -3.84
CA ILE A 113 9.25 1.36 -2.50
C ILE A 113 10.56 1.95 -2.00
N HIS A 114 11.56 2.06 -2.88
CA HIS A 114 12.84 2.67 -2.52
C HIS A 114 12.68 4.12 -2.07
N TYR A 115 11.95 4.95 -2.83
CA TYR A 115 11.69 6.33 -2.47
C TYR A 115 10.90 6.43 -1.16
N CYS A 116 9.88 5.60 -0.98
CA CYS A 116 9.15 5.53 0.28
C CYS A 116 10.08 5.21 1.45
N ARG A 117 10.98 4.21 1.31
CA ARG A 117 11.93 3.80 2.37
C ARG A 117 12.90 4.92 2.73
N VAL A 118 13.42 5.64 1.74
CA VAL A 118 14.28 6.80 1.97
C VAL A 118 13.54 7.89 2.76
N THR A 119 12.31 8.21 2.38
CA THR A 119 11.52 9.24 3.09
C THR A 119 11.10 8.78 4.48
N VAL A 120 10.45 7.62 4.61
CA VAL A 120 9.87 7.14 5.86
C VAL A 120 10.96 6.70 6.85
N CYS A 121 11.82 5.76 6.46
CA CYS A 121 12.78 5.15 7.39
C CYS A 121 13.98 6.08 7.66
N SER A 122 14.54 6.69 6.61
CA SER A 122 15.77 7.50 6.78
C SER A 122 15.49 8.91 7.28
N GLN A 123 14.52 9.62 6.69
CA GLN A 123 14.23 11.02 7.02
C GLN A 123 13.28 11.16 8.21
N LEU A 124 12.17 10.40 8.22
CA LEU A 124 11.11 10.53 9.23
C LEU A 124 11.26 9.56 10.41
N LYS A 125 12.25 8.66 10.38
CA LYS A 125 12.48 7.62 11.41
C LYS A 125 11.24 6.75 11.68
N GLY A 126 10.47 6.52 10.62
CA GLY A 126 9.29 5.66 10.60
C GLY A 126 9.58 4.24 10.12
N ASN A 127 8.52 3.50 9.83
CA ASN A 127 8.59 2.13 9.32
C ASN A 127 7.70 1.94 8.09
N ILE A 128 8.06 0.99 7.24
CA ILE A 128 7.23 0.57 6.11
C ILE A 128 6.91 -0.91 6.29
N VAL A 129 5.65 -1.28 6.09
CA VAL A 129 5.19 -2.65 6.02
C VAL A 129 4.52 -2.84 4.67
N VAL A 130 4.94 -3.86 3.93
CA VAL A 130 4.44 -4.17 2.60
C VAL A 130 3.98 -5.62 2.59
N LEU A 131 2.76 -5.86 2.12
CA LEU A 131 2.29 -7.19 1.77
C LEU A 131 2.48 -7.40 0.28
N VAL A 132 2.99 -8.59 -0.07
CA VAL A 132 3.16 -9.05 -1.45
C VAL A 132 2.70 -10.49 -1.51
N HIS A 133 1.98 -10.84 -2.57
CA HIS A 133 1.61 -12.21 -2.83
C HIS A 133 2.72 -12.92 -3.61
N SER A 134 3.29 -13.96 -3.00
CA SER A 134 4.23 -14.87 -3.63
C SER A 134 3.57 -16.23 -3.82
N HIS A 135 3.65 -16.79 -5.03
CA HIS A 135 3.09 -18.09 -5.34
C HIS A 135 4.20 -18.98 -5.90
N GLU A 136 4.53 -20.08 -5.22
CA GLU A 136 5.66 -20.94 -5.61
C GLU A 136 5.51 -21.54 -7.02
N ASP A 137 4.29 -21.67 -7.53
CA ASP A 137 4.00 -22.16 -8.89
C ASP A 137 3.63 -21.04 -9.90
N SER A 138 3.90 -19.76 -9.62
CA SER A 138 3.57 -18.70 -10.60
C SER A 138 4.62 -18.59 -11.71
N GLU A 139 4.19 -18.63 -12.97
CA GLU A 139 5.00 -18.24 -14.14
C GLU A 139 5.16 -16.71 -14.27
N ASP A 140 4.91 -15.95 -13.19
CA ASP A 140 4.92 -14.49 -13.17
C ASP A 140 6.33 -13.97 -12.81
N GLU A 141 7.20 -13.94 -13.82
CA GLU A 141 8.59 -13.48 -13.69
C GLU A 141 8.69 -12.03 -13.15
N GLU A 142 7.70 -11.19 -13.47
CA GLU A 142 7.65 -9.79 -13.03
C GLU A 142 7.39 -9.70 -11.53
N ASN A 143 6.42 -10.45 -11.03
CA ASN A 143 6.14 -10.53 -9.60
C ASN A 143 7.27 -11.21 -8.83
N GLU A 144 7.85 -12.29 -9.36
CA GLU A 144 9.02 -12.95 -8.75
C GLU A 144 10.20 -11.99 -8.58
N LEU A 145 10.46 -11.13 -9.57
CA LEU A 145 11.50 -10.11 -9.48
C LEU A 145 11.22 -9.12 -8.34
N VAL A 146 9.97 -8.65 -8.20
CA VAL A 146 9.58 -7.74 -7.12
C VAL A 146 9.71 -8.40 -5.76
N VAL A 147 9.16 -9.60 -5.58
CA VAL A 147 9.25 -10.39 -4.33
C VAL A 147 10.71 -10.62 -3.95
N THR A 148 11.53 -11.10 -4.88
CA THR A 148 12.95 -11.39 -4.63
C THR A 148 13.69 -10.12 -4.22
N SER A 149 13.48 -9.01 -4.91
CA SER A 149 14.12 -7.74 -4.58
C SER A 149 13.69 -7.22 -3.20
N LEU A 150 12.42 -7.34 -2.84
CA LEU A 150 11.93 -6.94 -1.52
C LEU A 150 12.49 -7.82 -0.42
N CYS A 151 12.60 -9.13 -0.63
CA CYS A 151 13.25 -10.03 0.33
C CYS A 151 14.70 -9.60 0.60
N HIS A 152 15.44 -9.18 -0.42
CA HIS A 152 16.81 -8.70 -0.23
C HIS A 152 16.92 -7.36 0.51
N HIS A 153 15.91 -6.50 0.41
CA HIS A 153 15.93 -5.15 1.01
C HIS A 153 15.16 -5.04 2.33
N SER A 154 14.44 -6.08 2.73
CA SER A 154 13.63 -6.09 3.94
C SER A 154 14.47 -6.37 5.19
N ASP A 155 14.24 -5.59 6.24
CA ASP A 155 14.87 -5.80 7.54
C ASP A 155 14.23 -6.99 8.30
N LEU A 156 12.97 -7.30 8.00
CA LEU A 156 12.21 -8.44 8.52
C LEU A 156 11.26 -8.95 7.43
N ILE A 157 11.17 -10.26 7.27
CA ILE A 157 10.24 -10.94 6.36
C ILE A 157 9.35 -11.83 7.21
N LEU A 158 8.03 -11.68 7.04
CA LEU A 158 7.02 -12.56 7.62
C LEU A 158 6.37 -13.33 6.47
N TRP A 159 6.39 -14.65 6.55
CA TRP A 159 5.93 -15.51 5.47
C TRP A 159 4.69 -16.27 5.91
N VAL A 160 3.55 -16.01 5.27
CA VAL A 160 2.27 -16.58 5.68
C VAL A 160 1.84 -17.63 4.67
N GLU A 161 1.62 -18.85 5.14
CA GLU A 161 1.17 -19.97 4.30
C GLU A 161 -0.01 -20.71 4.90
N GLY A 162 -0.86 -21.25 4.02
CA GLY A 162 -1.84 -22.26 4.40
C GLY A 162 -1.18 -23.58 4.79
N LEU A 163 -1.92 -24.45 5.48
CA LEU A 163 -1.43 -25.79 5.79
C LEU A 163 -1.34 -26.64 4.52
N ALA A 164 -0.22 -27.32 4.30
CA ALA A 164 -0.03 -28.26 3.20
C ALA A 164 -1.05 -29.42 3.18
N THR A 165 -1.67 -29.72 4.34
CA THR A 165 -2.68 -30.76 4.49
C THR A 165 -4.11 -30.29 4.19
N GLY A 166 -4.29 -29.01 3.85
CA GLY A 166 -5.60 -28.39 3.60
C GLY A 166 -6.22 -27.74 4.85
N PHE A 167 -7.51 -27.43 4.75
CA PHE A 167 -8.23 -26.67 5.78
C PHE A 167 -8.33 -27.43 7.11
N CYS A 168 -7.92 -26.78 8.20
CA CYS A 168 -8.19 -27.22 9.57
C CYS A 168 -9.04 -26.16 10.27
N LYS A 169 -10.01 -26.60 11.08
CA LYS A 169 -10.92 -25.70 11.81
C LYS A 169 -10.19 -24.85 12.85
N ASP A 170 -9.14 -25.41 13.45
CA ASP A 170 -8.47 -24.81 14.60
C ASP A 170 -7.11 -24.19 14.22
N VAL A 171 -6.55 -24.55 13.06
CA VAL A 171 -5.25 -24.06 12.58
C VAL A 171 -5.42 -23.58 11.15
N HIS A 172 -5.20 -22.28 10.91
CA HIS A 172 -5.44 -21.65 9.62
C HIS A 172 -4.21 -21.63 8.71
N GLY A 173 -3.01 -21.82 9.27
CA GLY A 173 -1.75 -21.70 8.54
C GLY A 173 -0.55 -21.55 9.47
N GLN A 174 0.56 -21.11 8.89
CA GLN A 174 1.81 -20.81 9.57
C GLN A 174 2.30 -19.40 9.20
N VAL A 175 3.09 -18.79 10.11
CA VAL A 175 3.77 -17.49 9.96
C VAL A 175 5.22 -17.64 10.38
#